data_AF-A0A370DNY4-F1
#
_entry.id   AF-A0A370DNY4-F1
#
_cell.length_a   1.000
_cell.length_b   1.000
_cell.length_c   1.000
_cell.angle_alpha   90.00
_cell.angle_beta   90.00
_cell.angle_gamma   90.00
#
_symmetry.space_group_name_H-M   'P 1'
#
loop_
_entity.id
_entity.type
_entity.pdbx_description
1 polymer ?
#
loop_
_entity_poly.entity_id
_entity_poly.type
_entity_poly.pdbx_seq_one_letter_code
_entity_poly.pdbx_strand_id
1 'polypeptide(L)'
;MKYKTAEKYLLSKPESRKDFPFGPDVAVFKVKSKMYATLSKRDGVANMNLKCEPYRAAALRDVFEAVIPGYHMNKLHWNTVILDESIPKNEIKKMIDHSYALVVNGLKKTEKNALLLAHSEAEIFKEL
;
A
#
# COMPACT_ATOMS: atom_id res chain seq x y z
N MET A 1 6.56 -7.54 9.90
CA MET A 1 5.80 -8.40 8.94
C MET A 1 6.80 -8.95 7.92
N LYS A 2 6.63 -10.13 7.30
CA LYS A 2 7.57 -10.64 6.27
C LYS A 2 6.99 -10.53 4.86
N TYR A 3 7.84 -10.64 3.83
CA TYR A 3 7.47 -10.50 2.40
C TYR A 3 6.20 -11.28 2.03
N LYS A 4 6.17 -12.59 2.27
CA LYS A 4 5.04 -13.44 1.87
C LYS A 4 3.75 -13.12 2.61
N THR A 5 3.85 -12.70 3.87
CA THR A 5 2.69 -12.23 4.63
C THR A 5 2.15 -10.90 4.09
N ALA A 6 3.05 -9.98 3.73
CA ALA A 6 2.68 -8.71 3.11
C ALA A 6 2.03 -8.92 1.74
N GLU A 7 2.65 -9.74 0.88
CA GLU A 7 2.11 -10.13 -0.43
C GLU A 7 0.70 -10.72 -0.30
N LYS A 8 0.51 -11.67 0.63
CA LYS A 8 -0.81 -12.26 0.87
C LYS A 8 -1.84 -11.21 1.31
N TYR A 9 -1.46 -10.27 2.18
CA TYR A 9 -2.38 -9.24 2.66
C TYR A 9 -2.73 -8.22 1.56
N LEU A 10 -1.76 -7.81 0.74
CA LEU A 10 -1.99 -6.96 -0.43
C LEU A 10 -2.95 -7.66 -1.43
N LEU A 11 -2.74 -8.94 -1.71
CA LEU A 11 -3.64 -9.71 -2.59
C LEU A 11 -5.03 -9.93 -2.00
N SER A 12 -5.20 -9.85 -0.68
CA SER A 12 -6.52 -9.96 -0.04
C SER A 12 -7.41 -8.73 -0.24
N LYS A 13 -6.87 -7.62 -0.76
CA LYS A 13 -7.65 -6.42 -1.02
C LYS A 13 -8.61 -6.65 -2.20
N PRO A 14 -9.84 -6.10 -2.15
CA PRO A 14 -10.81 -6.30 -3.22
C PRO A 14 -10.24 -5.92 -4.60
N GLU A 15 -10.39 -6.81 -5.57
CA GLU A 15 -9.88 -6.67 -6.94
C GLU A 15 -8.37 -6.30 -7.04
N SER A 16 -7.58 -6.67 -6.04
CA SER A 16 -6.14 -6.47 -6.06
C SER A 16 -5.47 -7.42 -7.05
N ARG A 17 -4.60 -6.87 -7.90
CA ARG A 17 -3.77 -7.64 -8.82
C ARG A 17 -2.30 -7.31 -8.62
N LYS A 18 -1.45 -8.31 -8.82
CA LYS A 18 0.00 -8.19 -8.81
C LYS A 18 0.54 -8.17 -10.25
N ASP A 19 1.51 -7.31 -10.48
CA ASP A 19 2.15 -7.07 -11.77
C ASP A 19 3.65 -6.77 -11.59
N PHE A 20 4.43 -6.75 -12.67
CA PHE A 20 5.89 -6.56 -12.68
C PHE A 20 6.35 -5.57 -13.77
N PRO A 21 5.83 -4.32 -13.78
CA PRO A 21 6.15 -3.36 -14.83
C PRO A 21 7.59 -2.85 -14.82
N PHE A 22 8.35 -3.13 -13.75
CA PHE A 22 9.72 -2.67 -13.55
C PHE A 22 10.73 -3.83 -13.47
N GLY A 23 10.36 -4.98 -14.02
CA GLY A 23 11.14 -6.21 -13.93
C GLY A 23 10.69 -7.14 -12.78
N PRO A 24 11.32 -8.32 -12.66
CA PRO A 24 10.84 -9.41 -11.80
C PRO A 24 11.00 -9.14 -10.30
N ASP A 25 11.86 -8.20 -9.91
CA ASP A 25 12.24 -7.98 -8.50
C ASP A 25 11.30 -7.03 -7.74
N VAL A 26 10.47 -6.27 -8.47
CA VAL A 26 9.55 -5.28 -7.88
C VAL A 26 8.12 -5.66 -8.23
N ALA A 27 7.45 -6.31 -7.29
CA ALA A 27 6.02 -6.57 -7.41
C ALA A 27 5.24 -5.25 -7.24
N VAL A 28 4.29 -5.01 -8.12
CA VAL A 28 3.41 -3.83 -8.08
C VAL A 28 1.97 -4.29 -7.90
N PHE A 29 1.31 -3.78 -6.86
CA PHE A 29 -0.07 -4.11 -6.54
C PHE A 29 -0.99 -2.98 -6.97
N LYS A 30 -2.04 -3.36 -7.69
CA LYS A 30 -2.96 -2.44 -8.35
C LYS A 30 -4.40 -2.82 -8.05
N VAL A 31 -5.27 -1.82 -7.98
CA VAL A 31 -6.74 -1.94 -8.09
C VAL A 31 -7.12 -1.18 -9.35
N LYS A 32 -7.89 -1.79 -10.29
CA LYS A 32 -8.28 -1.19 -11.60
C LYS A 32 -7.25 -0.24 -12.25
N SER A 33 -6.34 -0.57 -13.14
CA SER A 33 -5.28 0.37 -13.64
C SER A 33 -4.35 1.12 -12.64
N LYS A 34 -4.72 1.43 -11.39
CA LYS A 34 -3.96 2.27 -10.45
C LYS A 34 -3.18 1.45 -9.42
N MET A 35 -1.92 1.81 -9.22
CA MET A 35 -1.06 1.23 -8.19
C MET A 35 -1.38 1.81 -6.82
N TYR A 36 -1.38 0.94 -5.80
CA TYR A 36 -1.46 1.34 -4.39
C TYR A 36 -0.31 0.77 -3.55
N ALA A 37 0.45 -0.20 -4.04
CA ALA A 37 1.66 -0.64 -3.35
C ALA A 37 2.74 -1.16 -4.31
N THR A 38 3.99 -1.10 -3.86
CA THR A 38 5.07 -1.95 -4.38
C THR A 38 5.50 -2.95 -3.31
N LEU A 39 6.22 -4.01 -3.67
CA LEU A 39 6.87 -4.90 -2.71
C LEU A 39 8.12 -5.49 -3.35
N SER A 40 9.28 -5.24 -2.73
CA SER A 40 10.57 -5.76 -3.16
C SER A 40 11.40 -6.18 -1.96
N LYS A 41 12.61 -6.67 -2.21
CA LYS A 41 13.64 -6.86 -1.19
C LYS A 41 14.84 -5.99 -1.51
N ARG A 42 15.42 -5.39 -0.48
CA ARG A 42 16.70 -4.69 -0.53
C ARG A 42 17.57 -5.24 0.59
N ASP A 43 18.75 -5.71 0.26
CA ASP A 43 19.70 -6.31 1.22
C ASP A 43 19.05 -7.43 2.07
N GLY A 44 18.22 -8.26 1.43
CA GLY A 44 17.47 -9.35 2.07
C GLY A 44 16.23 -8.92 2.87
N VAL A 45 16.04 -7.63 3.14
CA VAL A 45 14.91 -7.08 3.90
C VAL A 45 13.81 -6.62 2.95
N ALA A 46 12.57 -7.03 3.22
CA ALA A 46 11.44 -6.63 2.39
C ALA A 46 11.08 -5.16 2.66
N ASN A 47 10.68 -4.43 1.62
CA ASN A 47 10.17 -3.07 1.74
C ASN A 47 9.06 -2.81 0.72
N MET A 48 8.21 -1.83 0.99
CA MET A 48 7.08 -1.47 0.14
C MET A 48 6.87 0.04 0.09
N ASN A 49 6.52 0.57 -1.07
CA ASN A 49 5.95 1.91 -1.16
C ASN A 49 4.45 1.86 -0.95
N LEU A 50 3.91 2.74 -0.11
CA LEU A 50 2.48 2.89 0.15
C LEU A 50 2.08 4.36 0.01
N LYS A 51 0.93 4.59 -0.62
CA LYS A 51 0.33 5.91 -0.76
C LYS A 51 -0.25 6.34 0.59
N CYS A 52 -0.16 7.62 0.90
CA CYS A 52 -0.61 8.18 2.15
C CYS A 52 -0.96 9.66 1.98
N GLU A 53 -1.89 10.16 2.79
CA GLU A 53 -2.14 11.59 2.91
C GLU A 53 -0.91 12.32 3.49
N PRO A 54 -0.57 13.54 3.04
CA PRO A 54 0.66 14.21 3.43
C PRO A 54 0.89 14.34 4.94
N TYR A 55 -0.15 14.72 5.69
CA TYR A 55 -0.06 14.87 7.14
C TYR A 55 0.18 13.53 7.85
N ARG A 56 -0.51 12.46 7.42
CA ARG A 56 -0.33 11.10 7.95
C ARG A 56 1.04 10.54 7.54
N ALA A 57 1.51 10.85 6.34
CA ALA A 57 2.81 10.44 5.85
C ALA A 57 3.93 10.99 6.73
N ALA A 58 3.86 12.28 7.10
CA ALA A 58 4.79 12.92 8.03
C ALA A 58 4.72 12.29 9.42
N ALA A 59 3.52 12.19 10.01
CA ALA A 59 3.34 11.62 11.34
C ALA A 59 3.87 10.18 11.45
N LEU A 60 3.68 9.35 10.43
CA LEU A 60 4.19 7.97 10.43
C LEU A 60 5.73 7.91 10.39
N ARG A 61 6.40 8.87 9.75
CA ARG A 61 7.87 8.97 9.73
C ARG A 61 8.42 9.44 11.07
N ASP A 62 7.67 10.28 11.79
CA ASP A 62 8.04 10.74 13.12
C ASP A 62 7.91 9.62 14.16
N VAL A 63 6.92 8.73 13.98
CA VAL A 63 6.63 7.63 14.93
C VAL A 63 7.49 6.39 14.68
N PHE A 64 7.80 6.07 13.42
CA PHE A 64 8.49 4.83 13.05
C PHE A 64 9.72 5.12 12.19
N GLU A 65 10.91 4.80 12.71
CA GLU A 65 12.17 4.93 11.95
C GLU A 65 12.18 4.11 10.65
N ALA A 66 11.50 2.96 10.66
CA ALA A 66 11.33 2.09 9.50
C ALA A 66 10.35 2.63 8.44
N VAL A 67 9.75 3.80 8.66
CA VAL A 67 8.95 4.52 7.67
C VAL A 67 9.74 5.73 7.18
N ILE A 68 10.17 5.69 5.92
CA ILE A 68 10.99 6.73 5.31
C ILE A 68 10.27 7.37 4.11
N PRO A 69 10.75 8.53 3.59
CA PRO A 69 10.20 9.12 2.38
C PRO A 69 10.21 8.14 1.19
N GLY A 70 9.12 8.11 0.42
CA GLY A 70 8.93 7.16 -0.67
C GLY A 70 10.08 7.12 -1.68
N TYR A 71 10.76 5.98 -1.76
CA TYR A 71 11.83 5.69 -2.72
C TYR A 71 11.29 5.65 -4.15
N HIS A 72 11.89 6.42 -5.06
CA HIS A 72 11.39 6.64 -6.45
C HIS A 72 9.95 7.13 -6.58
N MET A 73 9.35 7.64 -5.50
CA MET A 73 7.98 8.13 -5.48
C MET A 73 7.92 9.61 -5.07
N ASN A 74 6.75 10.23 -5.25
CA ASN A 74 6.49 11.54 -4.68
C ASN A 74 6.47 11.44 -3.14
N LYS A 75 7.52 11.98 -2.50
CA LYS A 75 7.76 11.92 -1.05
C LYS A 75 6.70 12.66 -0.22
N LEU A 76 5.85 13.48 -0.84
CA LEU A 76 4.72 14.08 -0.14
C LEU A 76 3.58 13.06 0.08
N HIS A 77 3.38 12.14 -0.87
CA HIS A 77 2.23 11.24 -0.91
C HIS A 77 2.57 9.77 -0.72
N TRP A 78 3.85 9.43 -0.60
CA TRP A 78 4.30 8.05 -0.51
C TRP A 78 5.36 7.86 0.57
N ASN A 79 5.22 6.76 1.30
CA ASN A 79 6.19 6.25 2.26
C ASN A 79 6.78 4.95 1.77
N THR A 80 8.07 4.75 2.01
CA THR A 80 8.66 3.40 1.99
C THR A 80 8.60 2.84 3.40
N VAL A 81 7.99 1.67 3.56
CA VAL A 81 7.91 0.95 4.82
C VAL A 81 8.88 -0.23 4.75
N ILE A 82 9.88 -0.23 5.62
CA ILE A 82 10.87 -1.30 5.79
C ILE A 82 10.24 -2.37 6.69
N LEU A 83 10.26 -3.63 6.24
CA LEU A 83 9.65 -4.76 6.95
C LEU A 83 10.68 -5.53 7.79
N ASP A 84 11.41 -4.81 8.61
CA ASP A 84 12.44 -5.32 9.54
C ASP A 84 11.89 -5.85 10.87
N GLU A 85 10.56 -5.83 11.02
CA GLU A 85 9.82 -6.24 12.22
C GLU A 85 9.78 -5.25 13.38
N SER A 86 10.33 -4.04 13.21
CA SER A 86 10.18 -2.94 14.19
C SER A 86 8.75 -2.41 14.29
N ILE A 87 8.00 -2.42 13.17
CA ILE A 87 6.61 -1.94 13.13
C ILE A 87 5.64 -3.10 13.43
N PRO A 88 4.68 -2.92 14.38
CA PRO A 88 3.64 -3.91 14.64
C PRO A 88 2.89 -4.31 13.37
N LYS A 89 2.61 -5.61 13.22
CA LYS A 89 1.95 -6.15 12.01
C LYS A 89 0.60 -5.47 11.73
N ASN A 90 -0.14 -5.06 12.77
CA ASN A 90 -1.42 -4.38 12.61
C ASN A 90 -1.24 -2.96 12.05
N GLU A 91 -0.21 -2.23 12.45
CA GLU A 91 0.07 -0.89 11.89
C GLU A 91 0.45 -0.98 10.41
N ILE A 92 1.26 -1.97 10.02
CA ILE A 92 1.56 -2.23 8.60
C ILE A 92 0.27 -2.52 7.81
N LYS A 93 -0.66 -3.32 8.38
CA LYS A 93 -1.96 -3.58 7.75
C LYS A 93 -2.77 -2.30 7.57
N LYS A 94 -2.81 -1.42 8.59
CA LYS A 94 -3.50 -0.13 8.49
C LYS A 94 -2.91 0.77 7.41
N MET A 95 -1.58 0.82 7.29
CA MET A 95 -0.91 1.57 6.22
C MET A 95 -1.28 1.03 4.83
N ILE A 96 -1.36 -0.30 4.67
CA ILE A 96 -1.80 -0.94 3.42
C ILE A 96 -3.26 -0.62 3.12
N ASP A 97 -4.13 -0.75 4.11
CA ASP A 97 -5.56 -0.48 4.02
C ASP A 97 -5.81 0.97 3.61
N HIS A 98 -5.10 1.92 4.23
CA HIS A 98 -5.18 3.34 3.91
C HIS A 98 -4.72 3.62 2.47
N SER A 99 -3.58 3.05 2.05
CA SER A 99 -3.07 3.23 0.69
C SER A 99 -4.07 2.73 -0.36
N TYR A 100 -4.64 1.54 -0.13
CA TYR A 100 -5.66 0.96 -0.99
C TYR A 100 -6.90 1.87 -1.06
N ALA A 101 -7.47 2.23 0.09
CA ALA A 101 -8.66 3.05 0.19
C ALA A 101 -8.47 4.41 -0.48
N LEU A 102 -7.31 5.04 -0.30
CA LEU A 102 -6.98 6.33 -0.89
C LEU A 102 -6.89 6.26 -2.42
N VAL A 103 -6.32 5.17 -2.94
CA VAL A 103 -6.28 4.94 -4.40
C VAL A 103 -7.67 4.67 -4.95
N VAL A 104 -8.51 3.89 -4.26
CA VAL A 104 -9.91 3.66 -4.65
C VAL A 104 -10.71 4.96 -4.66
N ASN A 105 -10.54 5.81 -3.65
CA ASN A 105 -11.25 7.08 -3.56
C ASN A 105 -10.96 8.00 -4.77
N GLY A 106 -9.73 7.94 -5.29
CA GLY A 106 -9.28 8.68 -6.48
C GLY A 106 -9.54 8.01 -7.83
N LEU A 107 -10.26 6.88 -7.87
CA LEU A 107 -10.65 6.24 -9.14
C LEU A 107 -11.73 7.06 -9.88
N LYS A 108 -11.91 6.76 -11.18
CA LYS A 108 -13.04 7.31 -11.94
C LYS A 108 -14.34 6.86 -11.26
N LYS A 109 -15.37 7.73 -11.29
CA LYS A 109 -16.68 7.46 -10.68
C LYS A 109 -17.25 6.10 -11.09
N THR A 110 -17.13 5.73 -12.37
CA THR A 110 -17.60 4.45 -12.89
C THR A 110 -16.85 3.25 -12.30
N GLU A 111 -15.52 3.31 -12.21
CA GLU A 111 -14.68 2.26 -11.63
C GLU A 111 -14.94 2.10 -10.12
N LYS A 112 -15.06 3.22 -9.40
CA LYS A 112 -15.37 3.23 -7.97
C LYS A 112 -16.77 2.67 -7.69
N ASN A 113 -17.78 3.09 -8.44
CA ASN A 113 -19.14 2.58 -8.28
C ASN A 113 -19.22 1.08 -8.55
N ALA A 114 -18.51 0.58 -9.56
CA ALA A 114 -18.45 -0.87 -9.82
C ALA A 114 -17.85 -1.65 -8.64
N LEU A 115 -16.81 -1.12 -7.99
CA LEU A 115 -16.24 -1.72 -6.77
C LEU A 115 -17.24 -1.73 -5.61
N LEU A 116 -17.96 -0.63 -5.38
CA LEU A 116 -18.93 -0.50 -4.28
C LEU A 116 -20.19 -1.34 -4.48
N LEU A 117 -20.50 -1.74 -5.72
CA LEU A 117 -21.57 -2.69 -6.02
C LEU A 117 -21.16 -4.14 -5.75
N ALA A 118 -19.87 -4.46 -5.87
CA ALA A 118 -19.33 -5.81 -5.73
C ALA A 118 -18.81 -6.11 -4.31
N HIS A 119 -18.43 -5.08 -3.56
CA HIS A 119 -17.78 -5.19 -2.25
C HIS A 119 -18.34 -4.15 -1.29
N SER A 120 -18.33 -4.45 0.02
CA SER A 120 -18.86 -3.53 1.01
C SER A 120 -17.96 -2.30 1.18
N GLU A 121 -18.57 -1.15 1.52
CA GLU A 121 -17.80 0.08 1.80
C GLU A 121 -16.82 -0.13 2.96
N ALA A 122 -17.20 -0.91 3.97
CA ALA A 122 -16.36 -1.23 5.12
C ALA A 122 -15.08 -2.01 4.75
N GLU A 123 -15.14 -2.85 3.72
CA GLU A 123 -13.95 -3.54 3.20
C GLU A 123 -13.05 -2.63 2.38
N ILE A 124 -13.64 -1.68 1.65
CA ILE A 124 -12.91 -0.77 0.75
C ILE A 124 -12.25 0.38 1.53
N PHE A 125 -12.96 0.99 2.49
CA PHE A 125 -12.58 2.22 3.17
C PHE A 125 -12.20 2.04 4.63
N LYS A 126 -11.66 0.86 4.99
CA LYS A 126 -11.34 0.48 6.38
C LYS A 126 -10.45 1.47 7.15
N GLU A 127 -9.68 2.31 6.47
CA GLU A 127 -8.71 3.26 7.05
C GLU A 127 -8.75 4.64 6.35
N LEU A 128 -9.90 5.01 5.79
CA LEU A 128 -10.19 6.33 5.25
C LEU A 128 -11.32 6.97 6.04
#